data_AF-A0AAW9YNI1-F1
#
_entry.id   AF-A0AAW9YNI1-F1
#
_cell.length_a   1.000
_cell.length_b   1.000
_cell.length_c   1.000
_cell.angle_alpha   90.00
_cell.angle_beta   90.00
_cell.angle_gamma   90.00
#
_symmetry.space_group_name_H-M   'P 1'
#
loop_
_entity.id
_entity.type
_entity.pdbx_description
1 polymer ?
#
loop_
_entity_poly.entity_id
_entity_poly.type
_entity_poly.pdbx_seq_one_letter_code
_entity_poly.pdbx_strand_id
1 'polypeptide(L)'
;VSVKKMENDLKLEAAKLKQEQNDIMQQMRTLQENSATMTKAELEKKQQQIKQEQQNFAQKAQVLQQKEYAAKDKLSKKFQASFDNAVATIAKQKGYNIVMTTQALAYVNNVDDISNQVIEIMNKNS
;
A
#
# COMPACT_ATOMS: atom_id res chain seq x y z
N VAL A 1 12.89 -7.89 -6.62
CA VAL A 1 12.46 -6.51 -6.26
C VAL A 1 12.32 -6.46 -4.75
N SER A 2 13.05 -5.57 -4.07
CA SER A 2 12.98 -5.41 -2.61
C SER A 2 11.70 -4.68 -2.18
N VAL A 3 11.25 -4.93 -0.95
CA VAL A 3 10.10 -4.23 -0.32
C VAL A 3 10.27 -2.72 -0.42
N LYS A 4 11.45 -2.24 -0.04
CA LYS A 4 11.82 -0.81 -0.10
C LYS A 4 11.70 -0.22 -1.51
N LYS A 5 12.09 -0.96 -2.56
CA LYS A 5 11.95 -0.48 -3.93
C LYS A 5 10.49 -0.33 -4.32
N MET A 6 9.67 -1.34 -4.00
CA MET A 6 8.23 -1.31 -4.28
C MET A 6 7.53 -0.16 -3.54
N GLU A 7 7.86 0.07 -2.26
CA GLU A 7 7.34 1.20 -1.49
C GLU A 7 7.73 2.56 -2.09
N ASN A 8 8.98 2.71 -2.53
CA ASN A 8 9.46 3.93 -3.17
C ASN A 8 8.74 4.19 -4.50
N ASP A 9 8.60 3.16 -5.33
CA ASP A 9 7.92 3.26 -6.62
C ASP A 9 6.45 3.68 -6.42
N LEU A 10 5.74 3.07 -5.46
CA LEU A 10 4.35 3.45 -5.13
C LEU A 10 4.24 4.88 -4.59
N LYS A 11 5.17 5.30 -3.71
CA LYS A 11 5.20 6.68 -3.19
C LYS A 11 5.41 7.72 -4.31
N LEU A 12 6.29 7.41 -5.26
CA LEU A 12 6.53 8.29 -6.42
C LEU A 12 5.30 8.37 -7.33
N GLU A 13 4.64 7.24 -7.59
CA GLU A 13 3.39 7.21 -8.36
C GLU A 13 2.28 8.01 -7.64
N ALA A 14 2.13 7.86 -6.32
CA ALA A 14 1.16 8.61 -5.53
C ALA A 14 1.43 10.12 -5.54
N ALA A 15 2.70 10.53 -5.44
CA ALA A 15 3.09 11.94 -5.50
C ALA A 15 2.76 12.58 -6.86
N LYS A 16 3.03 11.86 -7.96
CA LYS A 16 2.66 12.31 -9.31
C LYS A 16 1.15 12.43 -9.47
N LEU A 17 0.40 11.45 -8.99
CA LEU A 17 -1.06 11.46 -9.07
C LEU A 17 -1.67 12.62 -8.27
N LYS A 18 -1.10 12.94 -7.11
CA LYS A 18 -1.49 14.12 -6.32
C LYS A 18 -1.23 15.43 -7.07
N GLN A 19 -0.11 15.53 -7.78
CA GLN A 19 0.16 16.69 -8.63
C GLN A 19 -0.87 16.82 -9.76
N GLU A 20 -1.17 15.72 -10.47
CA GLU A 20 -2.19 15.69 -11.51
C GLU A 20 -3.57 16.13 -10.98
N GLN A 21 -3.95 15.71 -9.77
CA GLN A 21 -5.18 16.16 -9.11
C GLN A 21 -5.20 17.67 -8.89
N ASN A 22 -4.09 18.23 -8.37
CA ASN A 22 -3.98 19.66 -8.12
C ASN A 22 -4.08 20.47 -9.42
N ASP A 23 -3.43 20.00 -10.48
CA ASP A 23 -3.45 20.65 -11.79
C ASP A 23 -4.87 20.66 -12.37
N ILE A 24 -5.59 19.53 -12.30
CA ILE A 24 -7.01 19.45 -12.72
C ILE A 24 -7.87 20.42 -11.92
N MET A 25 -7.69 20.51 -10.59
CA MET A 25 -8.43 21.46 -9.75
C MET A 25 -8.13 22.92 -10.11
N GLN A 26 -6.87 23.25 -10.39
CA GLN A 26 -6.48 24.59 -10.83
C GLN A 26 -7.08 24.94 -12.20
N GLN A 27 -7.08 23.98 -13.14
CA GLN A 27 -7.70 24.17 -14.45
C GLN A 27 -9.21 24.41 -14.34
N MET A 28 -9.91 23.64 -13.48
CA MET A 28 -11.34 23.84 -13.24
C MET A 28 -11.63 25.22 -12.65
N ARG A 29 -10.84 25.66 -11.67
CA ARG A 29 -10.98 26.99 -11.07
C ARG A 29 -10.76 28.09 -12.11
N THR A 30 -9.68 27.99 -12.87
CA THR A 30 -9.33 28.94 -13.94
C THR A 30 -10.43 28.98 -15.02
N LEU A 31 -11.03 27.84 -15.34
CA LEU A 31 -12.13 27.78 -16.29
C LEU A 31 -13.38 28.48 -15.76
N GLN A 32 -13.72 28.27 -14.49
CA GLN A 32 -14.86 28.90 -13.85
C GLN A 32 -14.69 30.42 -13.74
N GLU A 33 -13.49 30.91 -13.42
CA GLU A 33 -13.19 32.33 -13.31
C GLU A 33 -13.22 33.05 -14.67
N ASN A 34 -12.73 32.39 -15.73
CA ASN A 34 -12.60 33.01 -17.05
C ASN A 34 -13.74 32.67 -18.02
N SER A 35 -14.72 31.84 -17.64
CA SER A 35 -15.75 31.35 -18.57
C SER A 35 -16.58 32.47 -19.21
N ALA A 36 -16.74 33.60 -18.52
CA ALA A 36 -17.55 34.73 -18.99
C ALA A 36 -16.90 35.51 -20.14
N THR A 37 -15.58 35.45 -20.29
CA THR A 37 -14.82 36.15 -21.34
C THR A 37 -14.40 35.23 -22.48
N MET A 38 -14.64 33.92 -22.36
CA MET A 38 -14.28 32.93 -23.36
C MET A 38 -15.33 32.80 -24.45
N THR A 39 -14.90 32.48 -25.67
CA THR A 39 -15.82 32.03 -26.70
C THR A 39 -16.36 30.63 -26.36
N LYS A 40 -17.54 30.30 -26.91
CA LYS A 40 -18.15 28.98 -26.72
C LYS A 40 -17.21 27.83 -27.15
N ALA A 41 -16.52 27.99 -28.28
CA ALA A 41 -15.59 26.98 -28.79
C ALA A 41 -14.38 26.76 -27.87
N GLU A 42 -13.82 27.83 -27.30
CA GLU A 42 -12.72 27.70 -26.33
C GLU A 42 -13.17 27.05 -25.03
N LEU A 43 -14.38 27.41 -24.57
CA LEU A 43 -14.98 26.82 -23.37
C LEU A 43 -15.19 25.32 -23.54
N GLU A 44 -15.82 24.89 -24.64
CA GLU A 44 -16.05 23.48 -24.97
C GLU A 44 -14.73 22.70 -25.07
N LYS A 45 -13.71 23.27 -25.73
CA LYS A 45 -12.39 22.64 -25.83
C LYS A 45 -11.75 22.43 -24.46
N LYS A 46 -11.77 23.44 -23.58
CA LYS A 46 -11.21 23.32 -22.23
C LYS A 46 -11.99 22.32 -21.37
N GLN A 47 -13.31 22.32 -21.46
CA GLN A 47 -14.15 21.34 -20.75
C GLN A 47 -13.84 19.91 -21.20
N GLN A 48 -13.69 19.68 -22.51
CA GLN A 48 -13.35 18.36 -23.03
C GLN A 48 -11.95 17.91 -22.60
N GLN A 49 -10.97 18.82 -22.59
CA GLN A 49 -9.63 18.54 -22.10
C GLN A 49 -9.65 18.15 -20.61
N ILE A 50 -10.28 18.94 -19.74
CA ILE A 50 -10.40 18.64 -18.31
C ILE A 50 -11.09 17.30 -18.09
N LYS A 51 -12.15 17.00 -18.86
CA LYS A 51 -12.86 15.72 -18.78
C LYS A 51 -11.94 14.54 -19.14
N GLN A 52 -11.10 14.69 -20.17
CA GLN A 52 -10.13 13.65 -20.54
C GLN A 52 -9.07 13.47 -19.45
N GLU A 53 -8.57 14.56 -18.87
CA GLU A 53 -7.60 14.52 -17.77
C GLU A 53 -8.20 13.85 -16.53
N GLN A 54 -9.46 14.14 -16.18
CA GLN A 54 -10.19 13.47 -15.09
C GLN A 54 -10.36 11.97 -15.33
N GLN A 55 -10.69 11.55 -16.56
CA GLN A 55 -10.80 10.12 -16.90
C GLN A 55 -9.44 9.41 -16.77
N ASN A 56 -8.39 10.02 -17.29
CA ASN A 56 -7.03 9.48 -17.19
C ASN A 56 -6.58 9.40 -15.74
N PHE A 57 -6.85 10.43 -14.94
CA PHE A 57 -6.59 10.46 -13.51
C PHE A 57 -7.32 9.31 -12.79
N ALA A 58 -8.62 9.12 -13.04
CA ALA A 58 -9.41 8.06 -12.42
C ALA A 58 -8.85 6.66 -12.74
N GLN A 59 -8.46 6.42 -13.99
CA GLN A 59 -7.84 5.17 -14.39
C GLN A 59 -6.50 4.93 -13.67
N LYS A 60 -5.62 5.93 -13.63
CA LYS A 60 -4.34 5.84 -12.91
C LYS A 60 -4.54 5.61 -11.42
N ALA A 61 -5.51 6.27 -10.80
CA ALA A 61 -5.85 6.10 -9.39
C ALA A 61 -6.29 4.67 -9.08
N GLN A 62 -7.15 4.10 -9.93
CA GLN A 62 -7.58 2.71 -9.79
C GLN A 62 -6.42 1.72 -9.93
N VAL A 63 -5.53 1.94 -10.91
CA VAL A 63 -4.34 1.10 -11.11
C VAL A 63 -3.40 1.18 -9.90
N LEU A 64 -3.16 2.38 -9.38
CA LEU A 64 -2.31 2.57 -8.20
C LEU A 64 -2.90 1.84 -6.98
N GLN A 65 -4.22 1.97 -6.74
CA GLN A 65 -4.90 1.26 -5.66
C GLN A 65 -4.75 -0.27 -5.77
N GLN A 66 -4.90 -0.82 -6.97
CA GLN A 66 -4.70 -2.25 -7.21
C GLN A 66 -3.25 -2.68 -6.93
N LYS A 67 -2.27 -1.90 -7.38
CA LYS A 67 -0.85 -2.16 -7.11
C LYS A 67 -0.54 -2.11 -5.61
N GLU A 68 -1.08 -1.13 -4.89
CA GLU A 68 -0.92 -1.01 -3.44
C GLU A 68 -1.51 -2.22 -2.71
N TYR A 69 -2.70 -2.67 -3.10
CA TYR A 69 -3.32 -3.86 -2.52
C TYR A 69 -2.47 -5.11 -2.77
N ALA A 70 -2.04 -5.32 -4.03
CA ALA A 70 -1.20 -6.45 -4.39
C ALA A 70 0.16 -6.42 -3.66
N ALA A 71 0.74 -5.23 -3.47
CA ALA A 71 1.96 -5.05 -2.70
C ALA A 71 1.75 -5.43 -1.23
N LYS A 72 0.69 -4.93 -0.59
CA LYS A 72 0.33 -5.25 0.80
C LYS A 72 0.11 -6.74 1.00
N ASP A 73 -0.64 -7.39 0.11
CA ASP A 73 -0.86 -8.85 0.14
C ASP A 73 0.45 -9.63 0.04
N LYS A 74 1.31 -9.25 -0.91
CA LYS A 74 2.63 -9.88 -1.09
C LYS A 74 3.52 -9.72 0.15
N LEU A 75 3.53 -8.54 0.77
CA LEU A 75 4.29 -8.27 1.99
C LEU A 75 3.74 -9.08 3.17
N SER A 76 2.42 -9.12 3.34
CA SER A 76 1.75 -9.91 4.36
C SER A 76 2.10 -11.41 4.23
N LYS A 77 2.02 -11.97 3.03
CA LYS A 77 2.41 -13.36 2.75
C LYS A 77 3.88 -13.63 3.04
N LYS A 78 4.77 -12.72 2.66
CA LYS A 78 6.21 -12.86 2.95
C LYS A 78 6.47 -12.82 4.46
N PHE A 79 5.82 -11.91 5.18
CA PHE A 79 5.91 -11.82 6.62
C PHE A 79 5.41 -13.12 7.28
N GLN A 80 4.22 -13.59 6.91
CA GLN A 80 3.64 -14.82 7.45
C GLN A 80 4.56 -16.03 7.21
N ALA A 81 5.09 -16.20 6.00
CA ALA A 81 6.02 -17.29 5.71
C ALA A 81 7.32 -17.19 6.54
N SER A 82 7.85 -15.98 6.75
CA SER A 82 9.03 -15.77 7.60
C SER A 82 8.72 -16.11 9.07
N PHE A 83 7.56 -15.68 9.55
CA PHE A 83 7.06 -15.98 10.89
C PHE A 83 6.88 -17.49 11.11
N ASP A 84 6.18 -18.17 10.21
CA ASP A 84 5.92 -19.62 10.28
C ASP A 84 7.24 -20.41 10.31
N ASN A 85 8.21 -20.02 9.49
CA ASN A 85 9.53 -20.65 9.47
C ASN A 85 10.31 -20.41 10.78
N ALA A 86 10.25 -19.22 11.35
CA ALA A 86 10.90 -18.91 12.62
C ALA A 86 10.30 -19.71 13.77
N VAL A 87 8.96 -19.77 13.86
CA VAL A 87 8.23 -20.59 14.84
C VAL A 87 8.60 -22.07 14.68
N ALA A 88 8.55 -22.60 13.45
CA ALA A 88 8.88 -24.00 13.18
C ALA A 88 10.33 -24.34 13.55
N THR A 89 11.26 -23.41 13.32
CA THR A 89 12.67 -23.58 13.69
C THR A 89 12.84 -23.73 15.20
N ILE A 90 12.23 -22.84 15.99
CA ILE A 90 12.33 -22.87 17.45
C ILE A 90 11.62 -24.10 18.01
N ALA A 91 10.41 -24.41 17.51
CA ALA A 91 9.66 -25.58 17.94
C ALA A 91 10.46 -26.87 17.74
N LYS A 92 11.12 -27.04 16.59
CA LYS A 92 12.00 -28.19 16.33
C LYS A 92 13.22 -28.21 17.25
N GLN A 93 13.87 -27.06 17.46
CA GLN A 93 15.05 -26.96 18.32
C GLN A 93 14.74 -27.28 19.79
N LYS A 94 13.58 -26.85 20.28
CA LYS A 94 13.15 -27.07 21.67
C LYS A 94 12.31 -28.34 21.87
N GLY A 95 12.00 -29.06 20.80
CA GLY A 95 11.21 -30.30 20.86
C GLY A 95 9.72 -30.08 21.17
N TYR A 96 9.16 -28.93 20.81
CA TYR A 96 7.74 -28.66 21.03
C TYR A 96 6.85 -29.36 20.00
N ASN A 97 5.80 -30.02 20.48
CA ASN A 97 4.79 -30.63 19.62
C ASN A 97 3.72 -29.62 19.16
N ILE A 98 3.46 -28.59 19.96
CA ILE A 98 2.42 -27.58 19.71
C ILE A 98 2.95 -26.20 20.13
N VAL A 99 2.71 -25.20 19.30
CA VAL A 99 2.86 -23.78 19.64
C VAL A 99 1.49 -23.12 19.49
N MET A 100 1.07 -22.36 20.50
CA MET A 100 -0.21 -21.65 20.51
C MET A 100 0.03 -20.14 20.52
N THR A 101 -0.86 -19.40 19.86
CA THR A 101 -0.87 -17.94 19.98
C THR A 101 -1.54 -17.52 21.28
N THR A 102 -1.05 -16.45 21.89
CA THR A 102 -1.63 -15.91 23.14
C THR A 102 -3.09 -15.51 22.98
N GLN A 103 -3.51 -15.08 21.78
CA GLN A 103 -4.89 -14.73 21.45
C GLN A 103 -5.87 -15.90 21.60
N ALA A 104 -5.40 -17.15 21.50
CA ALA A 104 -6.22 -18.34 21.70
C ALA A 104 -6.39 -18.73 23.18
N LEU A 105 -5.70 -18.04 24.10
CA LEU A 105 -5.63 -18.41 25.52
C LEU A 105 -6.32 -17.35 26.38
N ALA A 106 -7.26 -17.77 27.23
CA ALA A 106 -7.92 -16.88 28.19
C ALA A 106 -7.00 -16.49 29.36
N TYR A 107 -6.12 -17.41 29.77
CA TYR A 107 -5.10 -17.21 30.80
C TYR A 107 -3.99 -18.23 30.59
N VAL A 108 -2.76 -17.85 30.88
CA VAL A 108 -1.61 -18.75 30.86
C VAL A 108 -0.59 -18.33 31.90
N ASN A 109 0.04 -19.31 32.54
CA ASN A 109 1.13 -19.13 33.49
C ASN A 109 2.15 -20.25 33.31
N ASN A 110 3.43 -19.98 33.59
CA ASN A 110 4.54 -20.94 33.51
C ASN A 110 4.67 -21.64 32.14
N VAL A 111 4.44 -20.92 31.04
CA VAL A 111 4.74 -21.40 29.68
C VAL A 111 5.98 -20.70 29.13
N ASP A 112 6.72 -21.40 28.27
CA ASP A 112 7.85 -20.82 27.54
C ASP A 112 7.33 -19.93 26.41
N ASP A 113 7.48 -18.61 26.56
CA ASP A 113 7.15 -17.65 25.52
C ASP A 113 8.32 -17.51 24.54
N ILE A 114 8.10 -17.96 23.30
CA ILE A 114 9.10 -17.90 22.23
C ILE A 114 9.05 -16.62 21.39
N SER A 115 8.16 -15.67 21.71
CA SER A 115 7.91 -14.49 20.87
C SER A 115 9.18 -13.71 20.56
N ASN A 116 10.05 -13.48 21.55
CA ASN A 116 11.32 -12.79 21.36
C ASN A 116 12.28 -13.57 20.45
N GLN A 117 12.35 -14.89 20.60
CA GLN A 117 13.20 -15.74 19.77
C GLN A 117 12.72 -15.74 18.30
N VAL A 118 11.40 -15.75 18.09
CA VAL A 118 10.81 -15.63 16.75
C VAL A 118 11.23 -14.30 16.10
N ILE A 119 11.12 -13.19 16.84
CA ILE A 119 11.55 -11.86 16.37
C ILE A 119 13.04 -11.85 16.01
N GLU A 120 13.89 -12.44 16.85
CA GLU A 120 15.33 -12.52 16.58
C GLU A 120 15.64 -13.29 15.29
N ILE A 121 14.98 -14.42 15.05
CA ILE A 121 15.16 -15.20 13.81
C ILE A 121 14.66 -14.41 12.59
N MET A 122 13.50 -13.77 12.69
CA MET A 122 12.93 -12.99 11.59
C MET A 122 13.85 -11.80 11.22
N ASN A 123 14.45 -11.14 12.21
CA ASN A 123 15.39 -10.03 11.98
C ASN A 123 16.72 -10.50 11.36
N LYS A 124 17.22 -11.68 11.73
CA LYS A 124 18.43 -12.27 11.11
C LYS A 124 18.24 -12.61 9.62
N ASN A 125 17.01 -12.90 9.21
CA ASN A 125 16.65 -13.36 7.86
C ASN A 125 16.06 -12.25 6.96
N SER A 126 15.94 -11.01 7.44
CA SER A 126 15.33 -9.87 6.74
C SER A 126 16.33 -9.09 5.90
#